data_AF-A0A7K7TUF4-F1
#
_entry.id   AF-A0A7K7TUF4-F1
#
_cell.length_a   1.000
_cell.length_b   1.000
_cell.length_c   1.000
_cell.angle_alpha   90.00
_cell.angle_beta   90.00
_cell.angle_gamma   90.00
#
_symmetry.space_group_name_H-M   'P 1'
#
loop_
_entity.id
_entity.type
_entity.pdbx_description
1 polymer ?
#
loop_
_entity_poly.entity_id
_entity_poly.type
_entity_poly.pdbx_seq_one_letter_code
_entity_poly.pdbx_strand_id
1 'polypeptide(L)'
;LRYGFEIIPKFSRRPVNGLTVFTDASKNSHQAGYVWHHSGQWHSQRLTGEVTDSLQTLELYAVLEVLRNWSAEPVNVVCDSLYVVGIVQRLEHAVLKEVNNRRLSQRLT
;
A
#
# COMPACT_ATOMS: atom_id res chain seq x y z
N LEU A 1 -17.94 -27.25 14.75
CA LEU A 1 -18.13 -25.99 13.98
C LEU A 1 -16.74 -25.44 13.68
N ARG A 2 -16.22 -25.67 12.46
CA ARG A 2 -14.90 -25.19 12.02
C ARG A 2 -15.09 -23.77 11.46
N TYR A 3 -14.90 -22.74 12.27
CA TYR A 3 -14.64 -21.40 11.73
C TYR A 3 -13.19 -21.38 11.26
N GLY A 4 -12.98 -21.79 10.00
CA GLY A 4 -11.69 -21.62 9.33
C GLY A 4 -11.53 -20.16 8.98
N PHE A 5 -10.86 -19.39 9.83
CA PHE A 5 -10.35 -18.09 9.43
C PHE A 5 -9.20 -18.35 8.45
N GLU A 6 -9.47 -18.16 7.16
CA GLU A 6 -8.42 -18.14 6.15
C GLU A 6 -7.61 -16.86 6.36
N ILE A 7 -6.43 -17.00 6.95
CA ILE A 7 -5.49 -15.86 7.08
C ILE A 7 -4.92 -15.64 5.69
N ILE A 8 -5.55 -14.74 4.92
CA ILE A 8 -5.00 -14.27 3.66
C ILE A 8 -3.77 -13.41 4.02
N PRO A 9 -2.56 -13.75 3.53
CA PRO A 9 -1.38 -12.90 3.72
C PRO A 9 -1.66 -11.50 3.19
N LYS A 10 -1.38 -10.47 3.99
CA LYS A 10 -1.57 -9.07 3.56
C LYS A 10 -0.55 -8.61 2.51
N PHE A 11 0.47 -9.44 2.24
CA PHE A 11 1.52 -9.19 1.28
C PHE A 11 1.94 -10.47 0.55
N SER A 12 2.26 -10.34 -0.73
CA SER A 12 2.82 -11.40 -1.56
C SER A 12 4.14 -10.96 -2.19
N ARG A 13 5.13 -11.86 -2.22
CA ARG A 13 6.41 -11.63 -2.92
C ARG A 13 6.31 -11.78 -4.43
N ARG A 14 5.17 -12.23 -4.94
CA ARG A 14 4.87 -12.42 -6.36
C ARG A 14 3.59 -11.66 -6.71
N PRO A 15 3.42 -11.23 -7.96
CA PRO A 15 2.16 -10.66 -8.41
C PRO A 15 0.98 -11.58 -8.08
N VAL A 16 -0.12 -11.00 -7.61
CA VAL A 16 -1.37 -11.69 -7.30
C VAL A 16 -2.35 -11.61 -8.47
N ASN A 17 -3.34 -12.50 -8.48
CA ASN A 17 -4.46 -12.37 -9.41
C ASN A 17 -5.37 -11.23 -8.93
N GLY A 18 -5.08 -10.01 -9.39
CA GLY A 18 -5.69 -8.78 -8.93
C GLY A 18 -5.36 -7.60 -9.84
N LEU A 19 -5.99 -6.45 -9.59
CA LEU A 19 -5.78 -5.25 -10.39
C LEU A 19 -4.32 -4.80 -10.31
N THR A 20 -3.73 -4.37 -11.43
CA THR A 20 -2.40 -3.73 -11.42
C THR A 20 -2.57 -2.23 -11.50
N VAL A 21 -2.00 -1.54 -10.51
CA VAL A 21 -2.10 -0.10 -10.36
C VAL A 21 -0.69 0.46 -10.30
N PHE A 22 -0.40 1.45 -11.15
CA PHE A 22 0.88 2.13 -11.21
C PHE A 22 0.76 3.46 -10.48
N THR A 23 1.69 3.75 -9.58
CA THR A 23 1.73 4.99 -8.78
C THR A 23 2.92 5.85 -9.21
N ASP A 24 2.75 7.17 -9.14
CA ASP A 24 3.82 8.14 -9.40
C ASP A 24 3.53 9.44 -8.63
N ALA A 25 4.56 10.24 -8.39
CA ALA A 25 4.45 11.56 -7.81
C ALA A 25 5.43 12.58 -8.39
N SER A 26 5.04 13.85 -8.28
CA SER A 26 5.85 14.99 -8.69
C SER A 26 5.85 16.05 -7.61
N LYS A 27 7.04 16.29 -7.05
CA LYS A 27 7.27 17.36 -6.07
C LYS A 27 7.01 18.75 -6.67
N ASN A 28 7.37 18.95 -7.94
CA ASN A 28 7.26 20.27 -8.57
C ASN A 28 5.79 20.72 -8.70
N SER A 29 4.88 19.79 -8.97
CA SER A 29 3.44 20.07 -9.03
C SER A 29 2.72 19.86 -7.69
N HIS A 30 3.40 19.34 -6.67
CA HIS A 30 2.79 18.87 -5.42
C HIS A 30 1.64 17.89 -5.68
N GLN A 31 1.82 17.00 -6.66
CA GLN A 31 0.81 16.02 -7.03
C GLN A 31 1.36 14.61 -6.90
N ALA A 32 0.45 13.71 -6.57
CA ALA A 32 0.65 12.28 -6.68
C ALA A 32 -0.51 11.70 -7.51
N GLY A 33 -0.39 10.46 -7.92
CA GLY A 33 -1.48 9.84 -8.64
C GLY A 33 -1.23 8.37 -8.89
N TYR A 34 -2.27 7.75 -9.42
CA TYR A 34 -2.18 6.37 -9.83
C TYR A 34 -3.08 6.09 -11.03
N VAL A 35 -2.65 5.14 -11.85
CA VAL A 35 -3.34 4.70 -13.05
C VAL A 35 -3.53 3.21 -13.05
N TRP A 36 -4.65 2.75 -13.62
CA TRP A 36 -4.94 1.34 -13.74
C TRP A 36 -5.72 1.06 -15.02
N HIS A 37 -5.58 -0.15 -15.54
CA HIS A 37 -6.35 -0.61 -16.68
C HIS A 37 -7.41 -1.60 -16.21
N HIS A 38 -8.67 -1.33 -16.55
CA HIS A 38 -9.79 -2.20 -16.21
C HIS A 38 -10.81 -2.22 -17.35
N SER A 39 -11.32 -3.41 -17.67
CA SER A 39 -12.37 -3.60 -18.69
C SER A 39 -12.09 -2.91 -20.04
N GLY A 40 -10.82 -2.94 -20.50
CA GLY A 40 -10.40 -2.37 -21.78
C GLY A 40 -10.18 -0.85 -21.78
N GLN A 41 -10.21 -0.20 -20.62
CA GLN A 41 -10.03 1.24 -20.48
C GLN A 41 -8.98 1.59 -19.44
N TRP A 42 -8.28 2.70 -19.67
CA TRP A 42 -7.38 3.30 -18.70
C TRP A 42 -8.14 4.27 -17.81
N HIS A 43 -7.87 4.15 -16.52
CA HIS A 43 -8.37 5.03 -15.48
C HIS A 43 -7.20 5.68 -14.76
N SER A 44 -7.44 6.84 -14.17
CA SER A 44 -6.44 7.59 -13.42
C SER A 44 -7.09 8.34 -12.27
N GLN A 45 -6.40 8.44 -11.15
CA GLN A 45 -6.76 9.33 -10.07
C GLN A 45 -5.58 10.24 -9.76
N ARG A 46 -5.88 11.52 -9.55
CA ARG A 46 -4.91 12.53 -9.15
C ARG A 46 -5.15 12.96 -7.72
N LEU A 47 -4.07 13.07 -6.98
CA LEU A 47 -4.01 13.46 -5.58
C LEU A 47 -3.23 14.76 -5.48
N THR A 48 -3.70 15.66 -4.62
CA THR A 48 -3.00 16.90 -4.30
C THR A 48 -2.35 16.73 -2.94
N GLY A 49 -1.04 16.95 -2.87
CA GLY A 49 -0.31 16.97 -1.61
C GLY A 49 -0.20 18.38 -1.04
N GLU A 50 0.41 18.47 0.14
CA GLU A 50 0.70 19.72 0.81
C GLU A 50 2.03 20.34 0.33
N VAL A 51 2.21 21.64 0.53
CA VAL A 51 3.46 22.34 0.13
C VAL A 51 4.68 21.84 0.91
N THR A 52 4.44 21.24 2.07
CA THR A 52 5.43 20.65 2.97
C THR A 52 5.80 19.23 2.59
N ASP A 53 5.06 18.59 1.68
CA ASP A 53 5.31 17.21 1.31
C ASP A 53 6.61 17.06 0.53
N SER A 54 7.41 16.09 0.94
CA SER A 54 8.55 15.63 0.16
C SER A 54 8.08 14.77 -1.00
N LEU A 55 8.94 14.57 -2.01
CA LEU A 55 8.66 13.61 -3.09
C LEU A 55 8.34 12.22 -2.50
N GLN A 56 9.13 11.78 -1.51
CA GLN A 56 8.94 10.49 -0.86
C GLN A 56 7.61 10.39 -0.11
N THR A 57 7.12 11.49 0.46
CA THR A 57 5.82 11.55 1.12
C THR A 57 4.68 11.45 0.10
N LEU A 58 4.80 12.14 -1.04
CA LEU A 58 3.81 12.09 -2.12
C LEU A 58 3.74 10.69 -2.77
N GLU A 59 4.89 10.06 -3.01
CA GLU A 59 4.96 8.68 -3.50
C GLU A 59 4.26 7.72 -2.55
N LEU A 60 4.53 7.85 -1.23
CA LEU A 60 3.88 7.03 -0.22
C LEU A 60 2.38 7.30 -0.17
N TYR A 61 1.96 8.56 -0.32
CA TYR A 61 0.55 8.94 -0.34
C TYR A 61 -0.19 8.26 -1.50
N ALA A 62 0.38 8.23 -2.71
CA ALA A 62 -0.22 7.50 -3.83
C ALA A 62 -0.39 6.01 -3.52
N VAL A 63 0.65 5.35 -2.99
CA VAL A 63 0.58 3.93 -2.62
C VAL A 63 -0.48 3.67 -1.55
N LEU A 64 -0.55 4.51 -0.51
CA LEU A 64 -1.54 4.39 0.55
C LEU A 64 -2.97 4.57 0.02
N GLU A 65 -3.22 5.52 -0.88
CA GLU A 65 -4.54 5.70 -1.48
C GLU A 65 -4.96 4.49 -2.32
N VAL A 66 -4.03 3.88 -3.07
CA VAL A 66 -4.31 2.62 -3.77
C VAL A 66 -4.67 1.51 -2.76
N LEU A 67 -3.86 1.32 -1.72
CA LEU A 67 -4.14 0.28 -0.71
C LEU A 67 -5.48 0.50 0.02
N ARG A 68 -5.90 1.76 0.22
CA ARG A 68 -7.20 2.09 0.81
C ARG A 68 -8.36 1.74 -0.12
N ASN A 69 -8.25 2.13 -1.40
CA ASN A 69 -9.32 1.96 -2.39
C ASN A 69 -9.56 0.48 -2.75
N TRP A 70 -8.52 -0.34 -2.71
CA TRP A 70 -8.62 -1.79 -2.93
C TRP A 70 -8.40 -2.60 -1.65
N SER A 71 -8.76 -2.06 -0.49
CA SER A 71 -8.52 -2.72 0.81
C SER A 71 -9.23 -4.07 1.00
N ALA A 72 -10.28 -4.34 0.21
CA ALA A 72 -11.03 -5.61 0.21
C ALA A 72 -10.67 -6.56 -0.94
N GLU A 73 -9.79 -6.15 -1.87
CA GLU A 73 -9.49 -6.88 -3.09
C GLU A 73 -7.97 -7.04 -3.28
N PRO A 74 -7.50 -8.14 -3.90
CA PRO A 74 -6.08 -8.25 -4.26
C PRO A 74 -5.66 -7.16 -5.25
N VAL A 75 -4.59 -6.43 -4.94
CA VAL A 75 -4.02 -5.39 -5.80
C VAL A 75 -2.51 -5.53 -5.92
N ASN A 76 -1.99 -5.36 -7.14
CA ASN A 76 -0.58 -5.25 -7.45
C ASN A 76 -0.24 -3.75 -7.58
N VAL A 77 0.48 -3.20 -6.61
CA VAL A 77 0.95 -1.80 -6.68
C VAL A 77 2.34 -1.76 -7.29
N VAL A 78 2.48 -1.07 -8.41
CA VAL A 78 3.76 -0.84 -9.09
C VAL A 78 4.20 0.60 -8.78
N CYS A 79 5.30 0.72 -8.06
CA CYS A 79 5.91 1.98 -7.64
C CYS A 79 7.39 1.95 -8.01
N ASP A 80 7.89 3.02 -8.61
CA ASP A 80 9.29 3.18 -9.02
C ASP A 80 10.18 3.70 -7.86
N SER A 81 9.57 4.22 -6.79
CA SER A 81 10.25 4.61 -5.57
C SER A 81 10.64 3.40 -4.71
N LEU A 82 11.90 2.95 -4.83
CA LEU A 82 12.49 1.90 -3.98
C LEU A 82 12.37 2.22 -2.48
N TYR A 83 12.41 3.52 -2.12
CA TYR A 83 12.21 3.95 -0.73
C TYR A 83 10.82 3.56 -0.23
N VAL A 84 9.77 3.90 -0.99
CA VAL A 84 8.38 3.61 -0.62
C VAL A 84 8.10 2.13 -0.62
N VAL A 85 8.55 1.40 -1.65
CA VAL A 85 8.42 -0.07 -1.70
C VAL A 85 9.05 -0.71 -0.46
N GLY A 86 10.24 -0.28 -0.06
CA GLY A 86 10.91 -0.79 1.13
C GLY A 86 10.16 -0.46 2.43
N ILE A 87 9.60 0.75 2.56
CA ILE A 87 8.81 1.14 3.74
C ILE A 87 7.52 0.32 3.83
N VAL A 88 6.76 0.19 2.75
CA VAL A 88 5.48 -0.53 2.73
C VAL A 88 5.67 -2.01 3.05
N GLN A 89 6.68 -2.65 2.46
CA GLN A 89 7.02 -4.04 2.77
C GLN A 89 7.40 -4.24 4.24
N ARG A 90 8.15 -3.30 4.83
CA ARG A 90 8.51 -3.36 6.25
C ARG A 90 7.33 -3.06 7.16
N LEU A 91 6.44 -2.14 6.82
CA LEU A 91 5.26 -1.81 7.61
C LEU A 91 4.31 -3.00 7.74
N GLU A 92 4.12 -3.79 6.68
CA GLU A 92 3.35 -5.02 6.76
C GLU A 92 3.96 -6.01 7.77
N HIS A 93 5.29 -6.15 7.74
CA HIS A 93 6.03 -6.98 8.70
C HIS A 93 6.15 -6.36 10.11
N ALA A 94 5.99 -5.03 10.23
CA ALA A 94 6.10 -4.27 11.47
C ALA A 94 4.77 -4.11 12.21
N VAL A 95 3.64 -4.50 11.60
CA VAL A 95 2.49 -4.96 12.38
C VAL A 95 3.03 -6.12 13.19
N LEU A 96 3.38 -5.81 14.45
CA LEU A 96 4.08 -6.70 15.36
C LEU A 96 3.46 -8.08 15.22
N LYS A 97 4.22 -9.05 14.70
CA LYS A 97 3.91 -10.46 14.89
C LYS A 97 3.41 -10.59 16.32
N GLU A 98 2.24 -11.20 16.51
CA GLU A 98 1.67 -11.40 17.85
C GLU A 98 2.82 -11.73 18.79
N VAL A 99 3.08 -10.79 19.70
CA VAL A 99 4.28 -10.89 20.51
C VAL A 99 3.96 -12.00 21.51
N ASN A 100 4.47 -13.21 21.23
CA ASN A 100 4.27 -14.39 22.07
C ASN A 100 4.88 -14.21 23.48
N ASN A 101 5.49 -13.05 23.73
CA ASN A 101 5.90 -12.55 25.03
C ASN A 101 4.80 -11.66 25.63
N ARG A 102 4.03 -12.26 26.56
CA ARG A 102 2.93 -11.63 27.32
C ARG A 102 3.29 -10.28 27.95
N ARG A 103 4.54 -10.07 28.36
CA ARG A 103 5.00 -8.83 29.01
C ARG A 103 5.10 -7.67 28.02
N LEU A 104 5.46 -7.98 26.77
CA LEU A 104 5.63 -6.98 25.73
C LEU A 104 4.29 -6.65 25.07
N SER A 105 3.40 -7.64 24.88
CA SER A 105 2.06 -7.43 24.31
C SER A 105 1.21 -6.47 25.15
N GLN A 106 1.35 -6.49 26.48
CA GLN A 106 0.62 -5.60 27.41
C GLN A 106 1.00 -4.12 27.29
N ARG A 107 2.08 -3.78 26.58
CA ARG A 107 2.58 -2.39 26.45
C ARG A 107 2.31 -1.78 25.07
N LEU A 108 1.69 -2.54 24.18
CA LEU A 108 1.43 -2.18 22.78
C LEU A 108 -0.07 -1.98 22.50
N THR A 109 -0.88 -1.98 23.55
CA THR A 109 -2.33 -1.69 23.56
C THR A 109 -2.56 -0.35 24.25
#